data_AF-A0A3S1FRK2-F1
#
_entry.id   AF-A0A3S1FRK2-F1
#
_cell.length_a   1.000
_cell.length_b   1.000
_cell.length_c   1.000
_cell.angle_alpha   90.00
_cell.angle_beta   90.00
_cell.angle_gamma   90.00
#
_symmetry.space_group_name_H-M   'P 1'
#
loop_
_entity.id
_entity.type
_entity.pdbx_description
1 polymer ?
#
loop_
_entity_poly.entity_id
_entity_poly.type
_entity_poly.pdbx_seq_one_letter_code
_entity_poly.pdbx_strand_id
1 'polypeptide(L)'
;FPKRGRATLALLKELDQITVEAGGAVNPYKDARMGADVFAASFPEWQRLEAIRDPAFMSSFWARTAKKLDARREPAEAEDSIRFE
;
A
#
# COMPACT_ATOMS: atom_id res chain seq x y z
N PHE A 1 -0.28 2.52 -21.81
CA PHE A 1 1.10 2.74 -22.33
C PHE A 1 1.66 1.45 -22.90
N PRO A 2 2.43 1.51 -24.01
CA PRO A 2 3.16 0.34 -24.50
C PRO A 2 4.16 -0.18 -23.44
N LYS A 3 4.30 -1.50 -23.29
CA LYS A 3 5.25 -2.11 -22.33
C LYS A 3 6.69 -2.07 -22.86
N ARG A 4 7.36 -0.92 -22.72
CA ARG A 4 8.76 -0.70 -23.16
C ARG A 4 9.78 -0.91 -22.02
N GLY A 5 9.49 -1.84 -21.10
CA GLY A 5 10.36 -2.14 -19.97
C GLY A 5 10.51 -0.97 -18.98
N ARG A 6 11.76 -0.69 -18.59
CA ARG A 6 12.09 0.27 -17.52
C ARG A 6 11.53 1.67 -17.74
N ALA A 7 11.55 2.17 -18.97
CA ALA A 7 11.03 3.51 -19.29
C ALA A 7 9.53 3.62 -19.00
N THR A 8 8.74 2.61 -19.38
CA THR A 8 7.31 2.57 -19.06
C THR A 8 7.08 2.45 -17.56
N LEU A 9 7.88 1.65 -16.86
CA LEU A 9 7.74 1.50 -15.40
C LEU A 9 8.06 2.80 -14.65
N ALA A 10 9.09 3.54 -15.08
CA ALA A 10 9.43 4.84 -14.52
C ALA A 10 8.31 5.86 -14.73
N LEU A 11 7.81 5.98 -15.97
CA LEU A 11 6.68 6.86 -16.28
C LEU A 11 5.45 6.52 -15.44
N LEU A 12 5.08 5.23 -15.35
CA LEU A 12 3.92 4.85 -14.58
C LEU A 12 4.10 5.16 -13.08
N LYS A 13 5.31 4.98 -12.52
CA LYS A 13 5.61 5.36 -11.13
C LYS A 13 5.44 6.86 -10.90
N GLU A 14 5.85 7.69 -11.86
CA GLU A 14 5.68 9.15 -11.78
C GLU A 14 4.19 9.54 -11.82
N LEU A 15 3.40 8.89 -12.68
CA LEU A 15 1.95 9.10 -12.73
C LEU A 15 1.25 8.65 -11.44
N ASP A 16 1.69 7.54 -10.85
CA ASP A 16 1.19 7.07 -9.55
C ASP A 16 1.43 8.17 -8.47
N GLN A 17 2.61 8.80 -8.47
CA GLN A 17 2.97 9.87 -7.55
C GLN A 17 2.14 11.15 -7.76
N ILE A 18 2.02 11.63 -9.00
CA ILE A 18 1.20 12.80 -9.33
C ILE A 18 -0.26 12.60 -8.90
N THR A 19 -0.78 11.39 -9.10
CA THR A 19 -2.15 11.05 -8.72
C THR A 19 -2.37 11.22 -7.22
N VAL A 20 -1.48 10.67 -6.39
CA VAL A 20 -1.63 10.75 -4.93
C VAL A 20 -1.36 12.15 -4.40
N GLU A 21 -0.43 12.91 -4.99
CA GLU A 21 -0.16 14.31 -4.62
C GLU A 21 -1.36 15.22 -4.91
N ALA A 22 -2.11 14.92 -5.97
CA ALA A 22 -3.36 15.62 -6.29
C ALA A 22 -4.55 15.20 -5.41
N GLY A 23 -4.36 14.32 -4.42
CA GLY A 23 -5.43 13.77 -3.59
C GLY A 23 -6.29 12.71 -4.29
N GLY A 24 -5.82 12.18 -5.43
CA GLY A 24 -6.44 11.07 -6.13
C GLY A 24 -6.03 9.71 -5.56
N ALA A 25 -6.57 8.65 -6.16
CA ALA A 25 -6.28 7.27 -5.80
C ALA A 25 -5.94 6.44 -7.04
N VAL A 26 -4.97 5.54 -6.91
CA VAL A 26 -4.62 4.59 -7.97
C VAL A 26 -5.48 3.34 -7.85
N ASN A 27 -6.12 2.93 -8.95
CA ASN A 27 -7.01 1.76 -8.96
C ASN A 27 -6.21 0.43 -8.99
N PRO A 28 -6.38 -0.47 -8.01
CA PRO A 28 -5.63 -1.72 -7.94
C PRO A 28 -6.09 -2.82 -8.91
N TYR A 29 -7.26 -2.71 -9.54
CA TYR A 29 -7.94 -3.81 -10.25
C TYR A 29 -7.05 -4.67 -11.17
N LYS A 30 -6.23 -4.04 -12.01
CA LYS A 30 -5.26 -4.72 -12.90
C LYS A 30 -3.82 -4.28 -12.66
N ASP A 31 -3.56 -3.72 -11.49
CA ASP A 31 -2.24 -3.19 -11.17
C ASP A 31 -1.34 -4.26 -10.54
N ALA A 32 -0.20 -4.51 -11.18
CA ALA A 32 0.81 -5.47 -10.73
C ALA A 32 2.02 -4.81 -10.06
N ARG A 33 2.03 -3.48 -9.90
CA ARG A 33 3.19 -2.66 -9.52
C ARG A 33 2.99 -1.91 -8.21
N MET A 34 1.75 -1.70 -7.79
CA MET A 34 1.37 -0.80 -6.71
C MET A 34 2.21 -1.08 -5.47
N GLY A 35 2.90 -0.03 -5.04
CA GLY A 35 3.69 0.01 -3.82
C GLY A 35 2.79 0.21 -2.60
N ALA A 36 3.33 -0.12 -1.44
CA ALA A 36 2.64 0.01 -0.17
C ALA A 36 2.36 1.48 0.21
N ASP A 37 3.25 2.39 -0.16
CA ASP A 37 3.11 3.84 -0.04
C ASP A 37 1.95 4.39 -0.88
N VAL A 38 1.91 4.07 -2.17
CA VAL A 38 0.82 4.47 -3.08
C VAL A 38 -0.51 3.89 -2.61
N PHE A 39 -0.52 2.63 -2.16
CA PHE A 39 -1.70 1.99 -1.59
C PHE A 39 -2.22 2.73 -0.35
N ALA A 40 -1.34 3.03 0.62
CA ALA A 40 -1.73 3.73 1.84
C ALA A 40 -2.30 5.12 1.55
N ALA A 41 -1.70 5.86 0.59
CA ALA A 41 -2.20 7.17 0.17
C ALA A 41 -3.54 7.08 -0.57
N SER A 42 -3.72 6.04 -1.40
CA SER A 42 -4.94 5.83 -2.19
C SER A 42 -6.12 5.33 -1.34
N PHE A 43 -5.84 4.59 -0.26
CA PHE A 43 -6.84 3.92 0.57
C PHE A 43 -6.53 4.12 2.06
N PRO A 44 -6.67 5.34 2.62
CA PRO A 44 -6.22 5.67 3.97
C PRO A 44 -6.91 4.88 5.09
N GLU A 45 -8.06 4.27 4.81
CA GLU A 45 -8.84 3.44 5.76
C GLU A 45 -8.63 1.93 5.57
N TRP A 46 -7.60 1.49 4.84
CA TRP A 46 -7.34 0.07 4.54
C TRP A 46 -7.28 -0.82 5.79
N GLN A 47 -6.92 -0.26 6.95
CA GLN A 47 -6.84 -0.93 8.24
C GLN A 47 -8.21 -1.43 8.71
N ARG A 48 -9.30 -0.73 8.35
CA ARG A 48 -10.66 -1.17 8.67
C ARG A 48 -10.98 -2.50 7.99
N LEU A 49 -10.49 -2.67 6.75
CA LEU A 49 -10.61 -3.95 6.05
C LEU A 49 -9.69 -5.00 6.65
N GLU A 50 -8.44 -4.66 6.99
CA GLU A 50 -7.53 -5.62 7.64
C GLU A 50 -8.10 -6.17 8.95
N ALA A 51 -8.74 -5.32 9.76
CA ALA A 51 -9.34 -5.72 11.04
C ALA A 51 -10.47 -6.76 10.90
N ILE A 52 -11.11 -6.86 9.73
CA ILE A 52 -12.19 -7.83 9.46
C ILE A 52 -11.80 -8.90 8.44
N ARG A 53 -10.60 -8.82 7.86
CA ARG A 53 -10.13 -9.77 6.86
C ARG A 53 -9.86 -11.12 7.53
N ASP A 54 -10.34 -12.20 6.92
CA ASP A 54 -9.94 -13.55 7.32
C ASP A 54 -8.41 -13.71 7.16
N PRO A 55 -7.64 -14.04 8.22
CA PRO A 55 -6.20 -14.22 8.15
C PRO A 55 -5.75 -15.20 7.04
N ALA A 56 -6.55 -16.22 6.73
CA ALA A 56 -6.28 -17.19 5.68
C ALA A 56 -6.36 -16.58 4.26
N PHE A 57 -7.09 -15.47 4.07
CA PHE A 57 -7.18 -14.77 2.78
C PHE A 57 -6.02 -13.80 2.59
N MET A 58 -4.95 -14.28 1.97
CA MET A 58 -3.77 -13.49 1.65
C MET A 58 -3.46 -13.53 0.15
N SER A 59 -3.80 -12.46 -0.58
CA SER A 59 -3.39 -12.32 -1.97
C SER A 59 -1.96 -11.75 -2.07
N SER A 60 -1.30 -11.97 -3.20
CA SER A 60 0.02 -11.38 -3.46
C SER A 60 -0.01 -9.85 -3.50
N PHE A 61 -1.17 -9.25 -3.83
CA PHE A 61 -1.40 -7.82 -3.70
C PHE A 61 -1.37 -7.42 -2.23
N TRP A 62 -2.21 -8.05 -1.40
CA TRP A 62 -2.34 -7.73 0.02
C TRP A 62 -1.03 -7.91 0.79
N ALA A 63 -0.29 -8.97 0.48
CA ALA A 63 1.03 -9.23 1.05
C ALA A 63 2.05 -8.12 0.75
N ARG A 64 2.05 -7.56 -0.48
CA ARG A 64 3.00 -6.51 -0.89
C ARG A 64 2.60 -5.12 -0.39
N THR A 65 1.31 -4.87 -0.17
CA THR A 65 0.77 -3.57 0.22
C THR A 65 0.41 -3.52 1.70
N ALA A 66 -0.83 -3.86 2.06
CA ALA A 66 -1.41 -3.78 3.40
C ALA A 66 -0.57 -4.52 4.44
N LYS A 67 -0.22 -5.80 4.22
CA LYS A 67 0.54 -6.56 5.23
C LYS A 67 1.96 -6.02 5.44
N LYS A 68 2.57 -5.44 4.40
CA LYS A 68 3.86 -4.74 4.51
C LYS A 68 3.76 -3.42 5.29
N LEU A 69 2.62 -2.74 5.26
CA LEU A 69 2.38 -1.55 6.11
C LEU A 69 2.16 -1.95 7.56
N ASP A 70 1.38 -3.00 7.77
CA ASP A 70 1.04 -3.54 9.09
C ASP A 70 2.28 -4.00 9.87
N ALA A 71 3.14 -4.81 9.25
CA ALA A 71 4.38 -5.27 9.88
C ALA A 71 5.38 -4.14 10.22
N ARG A 72 5.28 -2.98 9.54
CA ARG A 72 6.10 -1.80 9.86
C ARG A 72 5.58 -1.05 11.09
N ARG A 73 4.36 -1.32 11.55
CA ARG A 73 3.73 -0.70 12.73
C ARG A 73 3.93 -1.49 14.01
N GLU A 74 3.96 -2.83 13.95
CA GLU A 74 4.18 -3.68 15.14
C GLU A 74 5.35 -3.22 16.04
N PRO A 75 6.51 -2.73 15.53
CA PRO A 75 7.54 -2.18 16.41
C PRO A 75 7.19 -0.81 17.01
N ALA A 76 6.44 0.05 16.33
CA ALA A 76 6.14 1.41 16.79
C ALA A 76 5.03 1.45 17.87
N GLU A 77 4.04 0.56 17.80
CA GLU A 77 2.95 0.49 18.79
C GLU A 77 3.37 -0.22 20.08
N ALA A 78 4.29 -1.19 19.97
CA ALA A 78 4.89 -1.85 21.13
C ALA A 78 5.73 -0.86 21.95
N GLU A 79 6.47 0.05 21.32
CA GLU A 79 7.28 1.07 22.01
C GLU A 79 6.43 2.12 22.74
N ASP A 80 5.30 2.56 22.16
CA ASP A 80 4.39 3.50 22.83
C ASP A 80 3.69 2.85 24.05
N SER A 81 3.37 1.55 23.99
CA SER A 81 2.75 0.84 25.11
C SER A 81 3.65 0.69 26.34
N ILE A 82 4.98 0.63 26.15
CA ILE A 82 5.97 0.50 27.23
C ILE A 82 6.26 1.85 27.91
N ARG A 83 5.93 2.98 27.27
CA ARG A 83 6.23 4.33 27.77
C ARG A 83 5.19 4.86 28.77
N PHE A 84 4.08 4.15 28.95
CA PHE A 84 2.99 4.52 29.86
C PHE A 84 2.83 3.58 31.08
N GLU A 85 3.76 2.64 31.30
CA GLU A 85 3.95 1.92 32.58
C GLU A 85 5.05 2.57 33.43
#